data_AF-A0A1A0VAG0-F1
#
_entry.id   AF-A0A1A0VAG0-F1
#
_cell.length_a   1.000
_cell.length_b   1.000
_cell.length_c   1.000
_cell.angle_alpha   90.00
_cell.angle_beta   90.00
_cell.angle_gamma   90.00
#
_symmetry.space_group_name_H-M   'P 1'
#
loop_
_entity.id
_entity.type
_entity.pdbx_description
1 polymer ?
#
loop_
_entity_poly.entity_id
_entity_poly.type
_entity_poly.pdbx_seq_one_letter_code
_entity_poly.pdbx_strand_id
1 'polypeptide(L)'
;MSPYNRPYTFELAAQLLNARDDGQAVTDVYATAAANGIDHEQLDRAASTLAQLQIHDFPTWIRQEYIVDGWLHGYLDSSADPSDPKLTVWILSQMADAYYRSLDHP
;
A
#
# COMPACT_ATOMS: atom_id res chain seq x y z
N MET A 1 1.95 10.31 2.44
CA MET A 1 1.85 9.44 1.25
C MET A 1 0.78 9.97 0.31
N SER A 2 0.91 9.67 -0.99
CA SER A 2 0.04 10.14 -2.07
C SER A 2 -1.00 9.05 -2.43
N PRO A 3 -2.21 9.40 -2.92
CA PRO A 3 -3.23 8.41 -3.31
C PRO A 3 -2.84 7.53 -4.52
N TYR A 4 -1.78 7.91 -5.24
CA TYR A 4 -1.22 7.11 -6.33
C TYR A 4 -0.35 5.95 -5.84
N ASN A 5 0.05 5.94 -4.57
CA ASN A 5 0.75 4.81 -3.95
C ASN A 5 -0.24 3.67 -3.72
N ARG A 6 -0.46 2.87 -4.76
CA ARG A 6 -1.40 1.74 -4.75
C ARG A 6 -1.03 0.69 -3.69
N PRO A 7 0.24 0.26 -3.54
CA PRO A 7 0.60 -0.66 -2.45
C PRO A 7 0.20 -0.12 -1.08
N TYR A 8 0.45 1.16 -0.78
CA TYR A 8 0.02 1.74 0.49
C TYR A 8 -1.50 1.75 0.67
N THR A 9 -2.26 1.98 -0.41
CA THR A 9 -3.73 1.87 -0.38
C THR A 9 -4.18 0.46 0.00
N PHE A 10 -3.50 -0.57 -0.51
CA PHE A 10 -3.78 -1.96 -0.12
C PHE A 10 -3.41 -2.28 1.32
N GLU A 11 -2.34 -1.70 1.87
CA GLU A 11 -2.02 -1.84 3.30
C GLU A 11 -3.14 -1.29 4.18
N LEU A 12 -3.65 -0.09 3.87
CA LEU A 12 -4.78 0.49 4.61
C LEU A 12 -6.06 -0.32 4.43
N ALA A 13 -6.30 -0.86 3.23
CA ALA A 13 -7.44 -1.73 2.97
C ALA A 13 -7.37 -3.03 3.78
N ALA A 14 -6.18 -3.63 3.92
CA ALA A 14 -5.98 -4.81 4.77
C ALA A 14 -6.21 -4.49 6.25
N GLN A 15 -5.72 -3.33 6.73
CA GLN A 15 -6.01 -2.86 8.09
C GLN A 15 -7.51 -2.66 8.32
N LEU A 16 -8.23 -2.11 7.33
CA LEU A 16 -9.67 -1.94 7.40
C LEU A 16 -10.41 -3.28 7.50
N LEU A 17 -10.01 -4.28 6.72
CA LEU A 17 -10.59 -5.63 6.79
C LEU A 17 -10.33 -6.28 8.17
N ASN A 18 -9.09 -6.25 8.65
CA ASN A 18 -8.74 -6.81 9.96
C ASN A 18 -9.54 -6.12 11.09
N ALA A 19 -9.64 -4.79 11.06
CA ALA A 19 -10.43 -4.06 12.06
C ALA A 19 -11.91 -4.44 12.01
N ARG A 20 -12.49 -4.69 10.83
CA ARG A 20 -13.88 -5.15 10.68
C ARG A 20 -14.07 -6.56 11.24
N ASP A 21 -13.16 -7.48 10.91
CA ASP A 21 -13.21 -8.87 11.35
C ASP A 21 -13.05 -9.00 12.86
N ASP A 22 -12.19 -8.16 13.47
CA ASP A 22 -11.97 -8.09 14.91
C ASP A 22 -13.03 -7.26 15.67
N GLY A 23 -14.00 -6.67 14.96
CA GLY A 23 -15.04 -5.80 15.54
C GLY A 23 -14.50 -4.50 16.14
N GLN A 24 -13.33 -4.05 15.70
CA GLN A 24 -12.69 -2.81 16.13
C GLN A 24 -13.24 -1.58 15.39
N ALA A 25 -12.99 -0.40 15.95
CA ALA A 25 -13.36 0.86 15.31
C ALA A 25 -12.52 1.09 14.04
N VAL A 26 -13.20 1.35 12.92
CA VAL A 26 -12.56 1.60 11.62
C VAL A 26 -12.25 3.09 11.37
N THR A 27 -12.72 3.98 12.25
CA THR A 27 -12.64 5.44 12.10
C THR A 27 -11.19 5.91 11.92
N ASP A 28 -10.25 5.32 12.67
CA ASP A 28 -8.84 5.71 12.61
C ASP A 28 -8.18 5.30 11.27
N VAL A 29 -8.62 4.18 10.68
CA VAL A 29 -8.14 3.73 9.36
C VAL A 29 -8.62 4.69 8.27
N TYR A 30 -9.90 5.09 8.31
CA TYR A 30 -10.44 6.09 7.39
C TYR A 30 -9.79 7.47 7.56
N ALA A 31 -9.56 7.90 8.80
CA ALA A 31 -8.87 9.16 9.07
C ALA A 31 -7.43 9.15 8.52
N THR A 32 -6.72 8.02 8.68
CA THR A 32 -5.38 7.83 8.14
C THR A 32 -5.39 7.85 6.61
N ALA A 33 -6.35 7.17 5.97
CA ALA A 33 -6.50 7.18 4.52
C ALA A 33 -6.76 8.59 3.98
N ALA A 34 -7.70 9.32 4.58
CA ALA A 34 -8.04 10.68 4.18
C ALA A 34 -6.84 11.64 4.33
N ALA A 35 -6.05 11.51 5.40
CA ALA A 35 -4.83 12.29 5.59
C ALA A 35 -3.75 12.03 4.52
N ASN A 36 -3.85 10.91 3.79
CA ASN A 36 -2.98 10.54 2.68
C ASN A 36 -3.69 10.67 1.31
N GLY A 37 -4.80 11.40 1.25
CA GLY A 37 -5.52 11.70 0.01
C GLY A 37 -6.36 10.55 -0.54
N ILE A 38 -6.52 9.46 0.20
CA ILE A 38 -7.35 8.30 -0.18
C ILE A 38 -8.73 8.52 0.40
N ASP A 39 -9.74 8.69 -0.46
CA ASP A 39 -11.12 8.84 -0.01
C ASP A 39 -11.73 7.49 0.44
N HIS A 40 -12.88 7.57 1.11
CA HIS A 40 -13.56 6.38 1.65
C HIS A 40 -13.96 5.39 0.54
N GLU A 41 -14.43 5.88 -0.61
CA GLU A 41 -14.88 5.02 -1.71
C GLU A 41 -13.70 4.25 -2.32
N GLN A 42 -12.57 4.92 -2.53
CA GLN A 42 -11.33 4.30 -2.97
C GLN A 42 -10.87 3.24 -1.99
N LEU A 43 -10.87 3.53 -0.69
CA LEU A 43 -10.47 2.57 0.34
C LEU A 43 -11.42 1.36 0.40
N ASP A 44 -12.73 1.58 0.32
CA ASP A 44 -13.73 0.52 0.34
C ASP A 44 -13.65 -0.38 -0.91
N ARG A 45 -13.36 0.20 -2.08
CA ARG A 45 -13.11 -0.56 -3.31
C ARG A 45 -11.84 -1.41 -3.20
N ALA A 46 -10.77 -0.86 -2.62
CA ALA A 46 -9.55 -1.61 -2.38
C ALA A 46 -9.78 -2.76 -1.39
N ALA A 47 -10.49 -2.52 -0.28
CA ALA A 47 -10.84 -3.56 0.69
C ALA A 47 -11.71 -4.66 0.06
N SER A 48 -12.71 -4.28 -0.73
CA SER A 48 -13.56 -5.23 -1.46
C SER A 48 -12.75 -6.08 -2.45
N THR A 49 -11.76 -5.49 -3.12
CA THR A 49 -10.86 -6.20 -4.04
C THR A 49 -10.00 -7.22 -3.28
N LEU A 50 -9.38 -6.81 -2.16
CA LEU A 50 -8.56 -7.71 -1.34
C LEU A 50 -9.36 -8.90 -0.80
N ALA A 51 -10.60 -8.65 -0.34
CA ALA A 51 -11.48 -9.70 0.14
C ALA A 51 -11.81 -10.74 -0.95
N GLN A 52 -11.93 -10.32 -2.21
CA GLN A 52 -12.17 -11.23 -3.34
C GLN A 52 -10.93 -12.00 -3.78
N LEU A 53 -9.75 -11.40 -3.69
CA LEU A 53 -8.48 -12.04 -4.07
C LEU A 53 -8.03 -13.13 -3.09
N GLN A 54 -8.58 -13.15 -1.86
CA GLN A 54 -8.27 -14.14 -0.83
C GLN A 54 -6.76 -14.36 -0.63
N ILE A 55 -6.03 -13.26 -0.42
CA ILE A 55 -4.58 -13.29 -0.34
C ILE A 55 -4.14 -14.00 0.94
N HIS A 56 -3.55 -15.19 0.80
CA HIS A 56 -3.15 -16.02 1.94
C HIS A 56 -1.90 -15.50 2.70
N ASP A 57 -0.93 -14.95 1.97
CA ASP A 57 0.30 -14.38 2.54
C ASP A 57 0.41 -12.90 2.15
N PHE A 58 -0.39 -12.08 2.85
CA PHE A 58 -0.44 -10.64 2.57
C PHE A 58 0.93 -9.96 2.67
N PRO A 59 1.79 -10.21 3.69
CA PRO A 59 3.13 -9.61 3.75
C PRO A 59 4.01 -9.90 2.54
N THR A 60 4.01 -11.14 2.03
CA THR A 60 4.78 -11.48 0.83
C THR A 60 4.19 -10.83 -0.41
N TRP A 61 2.86 -10.87 -0.55
CA TRP A 61 2.17 -10.28 -1.69
C TRP A 61 2.36 -8.76 -1.75
N ILE A 62 2.17 -8.04 -0.64
CA ILE A 62 2.31 -6.59 -0.62
C ILE A 62 3.75 -6.14 -0.90
N ARG A 63 4.75 -6.92 -0.48
CA ARG A 63 6.16 -6.70 -0.84
C ARG A 63 6.36 -6.77 -2.35
N GLN A 64 5.73 -7.76 -3.01
CA GLN A 64 5.82 -7.90 -4.46
C GLN A 64 5.12 -6.73 -5.18
N GLU A 65 3.97 -6.28 -4.70
CA GLU A 65 3.28 -5.11 -5.26
C GLU A 65 4.16 -3.86 -5.20
N TYR A 66 4.84 -3.62 -4.08
CA TYR A 66 5.81 -2.53 -3.96
C TYR A 66 7.00 -2.64 -4.92
N ILE A 67 7.52 -3.85 -5.14
CA ILE A 67 8.62 -4.07 -6.09
C ILE A 67 8.16 -3.75 -7.51
N VAL A 68 7.00 -4.27 -7.91
CA VAL A 68 6.40 -4.03 -9.23
C VAL A 68 6.12 -2.54 -9.44
N ASP A 69 5.50 -1.88 -8.46
CA ASP A 69 5.24 -0.44 -8.46
C ASP A 69 6.55 0.35 -8.60
N GLY A 70 7.59 -0.02 -7.85
CA GLY A 70 8.91 0.59 -7.91
C GLY A 70 9.57 0.50 -9.27
N TRP A 71 9.48 -0.65 -9.93
CA TRP A 71 10.00 -0.82 -11.30
C TRP A 71 9.22 -0.01 -12.33
N LEU A 72 7.88 0.06 -12.20
CA LEU A 72 7.03 0.80 -13.12
C LEU A 72 7.22 2.31 -13.01
N HIS A 73 7.43 2.80 -11.79
CA HIS A 73 7.51 4.23 -11.49
C HIS A 73 8.95 4.77 -11.39
N GLY A 74 9.94 3.88 -11.31
CA GLY A 74 11.36 4.21 -11.37
C GLY A 74 12.00 4.59 -10.03
N TYR A 75 11.32 4.36 -8.89
CA TYR A 75 11.94 4.51 -7.57
C TYR A 75 12.71 3.29 -7.11
N LEU A 76 12.53 2.14 -7.78
CA LEU A 76 13.36 0.95 -7.61
C LEU A 76 14.01 0.60 -8.95
N ASP A 77 15.30 0.29 -8.95
CA ASP A 77 16.00 -0.13 -10.17
C ASP A 77 15.39 -1.43 -10.71
N SER A 78 15.10 -1.48 -12.00
CA SER A 78 14.61 -2.67 -12.70
C SER A 78 15.55 -3.88 -12.61
N SER A 79 16.85 -3.68 -12.33
CA SER A 79 17.80 -4.76 -12.08
C SER A 79 17.86 -5.22 -10.62
N ALA A 80 17.10 -4.60 -9.71
CA ALA A 80 17.06 -5.01 -8.31
C ALA A 80 16.52 -6.44 -8.19
N ASP A 81 17.17 -7.25 -7.35
CA ASP A 81 16.74 -8.63 -7.12
C ASP A 81 15.46 -8.64 -6.26
N PRO A 82 14.31 -9.11 -6.80
CA PRO A 82 13.04 -9.15 -6.05
C PRO A 82 13.08 -10.13 -4.87
N SER A 83 14.09 -11.00 -4.81
CA SER A 83 14.33 -11.91 -3.69
C SER A 83 15.22 -11.33 -2.60
N ASP A 84 15.81 -10.13 -2.79
CA ASP A 84 16.68 -9.50 -1.80
C ASP A 84 15.94 -9.34 -0.46
N PRO A 85 16.42 -9.95 0.65
CA PRO A 85 15.79 -9.82 1.96
C PRO A 85 15.88 -8.40 2.53
N LYS A 86 16.78 -7.56 2.01
CA LYS A 86 16.89 -6.14 2.42
C LYS A 86 15.75 -5.31 1.85
N LEU A 87 15.10 -5.72 0.76
CA LEU A 87 13.90 -5.07 0.26
C LEU A 87 12.69 -5.49 1.10
N THR A 88 12.64 -4.98 2.32
CA THR A 88 11.50 -5.16 3.24
C THR A 88 10.35 -4.25 2.83
N VAL A 89 9.12 -4.58 3.22
CA VAL A 89 7.94 -3.71 3.01
C VAL A 89 8.19 -2.31 3.57
N TRP A 90 8.88 -2.21 4.71
CA TRP A 90 9.22 -0.93 5.31
C TRP A 90 10.18 -0.10 4.42
N ILE A 91 11.26 -0.71 3.89
CA ILE A 91 12.19 0.02 3.01
C ILE A 91 11.47 0.45 1.73
N LEU A 92 10.71 -0.45 1.13
CA LEU A 92 9.98 -0.17 -0.12
C LEU A 92 8.92 0.92 0.07
N SER A 93 8.20 0.94 1.20
CA SER A 93 7.19 1.97 1.47
C SER A 93 7.81 3.35 1.68
N GLN A 94 9.01 3.43 2.29
CA GLN A 94 9.76 4.68 2.39
C GLN A 94 10.21 5.19 1.01
N MET A 95 10.69 4.29 0.14
CA MET A 95 11.09 4.65 -1.24
C MET A 95 9.90 5.16 -2.05
N ALA A 96 8.76 4.46 -1.97
CA ALA A 96 7.52 4.87 -2.61
C ALA A 96 7.02 6.21 -2.07
N ASP A 97 6.97 6.42 -0.76
CA ASP A 97 6.55 7.68 -0.15
C ASP A 97 7.43 8.86 -0.60
N ALA A 98 8.75 8.68 -0.60
CA ALA A 98 9.69 9.70 -1.08
C ALA A 98 9.44 10.06 -2.56
N TYR A 99 9.25 9.04 -3.41
CA TYR A 99 8.93 9.23 -4.82
C TYR A 99 7.62 9.99 -5.01
N TYR A 100 6.51 9.50 -4.45
CA TYR A 100 5.21 10.10 -4.69
C TYR A 100 5.07 11.51 -4.08
N ARG A 101 5.71 11.78 -2.93
CA ARG A 101 5.78 13.16 -2.40
C ARG A 101 6.55 14.10 -3.31
N SER A 102 7.58 13.62 -4.01
CA SER A 102 8.32 14.46 -4.97
C SER A 102 7.47 14.85 -6.18
N LEU A 103 6.40 14.10 -6.48
CA LEU A 103 5.46 14.42 -7.57
C LEU A 103 4.37 15.42 -7.14
N ASP A 104 4.03 15.46 -5.86
CA ASP A 104 3.02 16.37 -5.29
C ASP A 104 3.56 17.80 -5.04
N HIS A 105 4.88 18.03 -5.23
CA HIS A 105 5.52 19.35 -5.14
C HIS A 105 6.24 19.71 -6.46
N PRO A 106 5.62 20.52 -7.35
CA PRO A 106 6.35 21.21 -8.43
C PRO A 106 7.21 22.36 -7.92
#